data_AF-A0A3D2FWK2-F1
#
_entry.id   AF-A0A3D2FWK2-F1
#
_cell.length_a   1.000
_cell.length_b   1.000
_cell.length_c   1.000
_cell.angle_alpha   90.00
_cell.angle_beta   90.00
_cell.angle_gamma   90.00
#
_symmetry.space_group_name_H-M   'P 1'
#
loop_
_entity.id
_entity.type
_entity.pdbx_description
1 polymer ?
#
loop_
_entity_poly.entity_id
_entity_poly.type
_entity_poly.pdbx_seq_one_letter_code
_entity_poly.pdbx_strand_id
1 'polypeptide(L)' 'MTACQLVRSTIDHTRHGTPSHFLSRKGLSILIDLDRLADAGRQSMLFSVDRFNLLSLRQGDYGPNFRNKDSYVQL' A
#
# COMPACT_ATOMS: atom_id res chain seq x y z
N MET A 1 10.24 -16.33 -1.97
CA MET A 1 9.79 -15.29 -1.03
C MET A 1 8.41 -14.78 -1.45
N THR A 2 7.54 -14.47 -0.49
CA THR A 2 6.18 -13.92 -0.70
C THR A 2 6.25 -12.52 -1.33
N ALA A 3 5.43 -12.27 -2.35
CA ALA A 3 5.32 -10.97 -3.02
C ALA A 3 4.29 -10.04 -2.35
N CYS A 4 3.40 -10.60 -1.51
CA CYS A 4 2.45 -9.86 -0.69
C CYS A 4 2.19 -10.60 0.63
N GLN A 5 1.99 -9.90 1.75
CA GLN A 5 1.70 -10.51 3.04
C GLN A 5 0.87 -9.61 3.96
N LEU A 6 -0.05 -10.21 4.71
CA LEU A 6 -0.70 -9.56 5.85
C LEU A 6 0.23 -9.56 7.06
N VAL A 7 0.45 -8.38 7.62
CA VAL A 7 1.34 -8.17 8.77
C VAL A 7 0.60 -7.48 9.90
N ARG A 8 0.99 -7.80 11.14
CA ARG A 8 0.53 -7.06 12.33
C ARG A 8 1.33 -5.77 12.41
N SER A 9 0.65 -4.67 12.71
CA SER A 9 1.28 -3.35 12.79
C SER A 9 0.76 -2.57 13.99
N THR A 10 1.48 -1.52 14.34
CA THR A 10 0.98 -0.42 15.16
C THR A 10 0.77 0.77 14.23
N ILE A 11 -0.41 1.36 14.27
CA ILE A 11 -0.79 2.51 13.45
C ILE A 11 -0.92 3.71 14.37
N ASP A 12 -0.10 4.72 14.11
CA ASP A 12 -0.09 5.97 14.86
C ASP A 12 -0.70 7.09 14.00
N HIS A 13 -1.79 7.67 14.49
CA HIS A 13 -2.40 8.86 13.92
C HIS A 13 -1.98 10.07 14.74
N THR A 14 -1.28 11.01 14.10
CA THR A 14 -0.92 12.29 14.70
C THR A 14 -1.61 13.42 13.94
N ARG A 15 -2.41 14.22 14.64
CA ARG A 15 -2.97 15.46 14.08
C ARG A 15 -2.15 16.63 14.60
N HIS A 16 -1.30 17.17 13.73
CA HIS A 16 -0.52 18.37 14.01
C HIS A 16 -1.46 19.60 14.00
N GLY A 17 -1.69 20.20 15.17
CA GLY A 17 -2.57 21.35 15.37
C GLY A 17 -2.62 21.75 16.85
N THR A 18 -3.45 22.73 17.20
CA THR A 18 -3.64 23.16 18.60
C THR A 18 -5.12 23.02 18.99
N PRO A 19 -5.48 22.09 19.89
CA PRO A 19 -4.60 21.12 20.55
C PRO A 19 -4.12 20.01 19.60
N SER A 20 -2.96 19.44 19.93
CA SER A 20 -2.41 18.27 19.23
C SER A 20 -3.12 17.02 19.70
N HIS A 21 -3.39 16.09 18.78
CA HIS A 21 -4.02 14.81 19.09
C HIS A 21 -3.13 13.66 18.60
N PHE A 22 -2.92 12.68 19.48
CA PHE A 22 -2.17 11.47 19.20
C PHE A 22 -3.00 10.24 19.52
N LEU A 23 -2.99 9.26 18.62
CA LEU A 23 -3.75 8.03 18.72
C LEU A 23 -2.91 6.85 18.20
N SER A 24 -2.53 5.93 19.08
CA SER A 24 -1.83 4.68 18.72
C SER A 24 -2.74 3.47 18.88
N ARG A 25 -2.80 2.60 17.87
CA ARG A 25 -3.65 1.38 17.88
C ARG A 25 -2.95 0.21 17.19
N LYS A 26 -3.24 -1.01 17.65
CA LYS A 26 -2.86 -2.23 16.92
C LYS A 26 -3.71 -2.35 15.66
N GLY A 27 -3.09 -2.73 14.56
CA GLY A 27 -3.73 -2.86 13.25
C GLY A 27 -3.21 -4.03 12.43
N LEU A 28 -3.80 -4.18 11.25
CA LEU A 28 -3.32 -5.05 10.18
C LEU A 28 -2.89 -4.17 9.01
N SER A 29 -1.76 -4.52 8.41
CA SER A 29 -1.25 -3.87 7.21
C SER A 29 -0.90 -4.91 6.16
N ILE A 30 -0.75 -4.46 4.91
CA ILE A 30 -0.27 -5.30 3.82
C ILE A 30 1.14 -4.85 3.47
N LEU A 31 2.09 -5.79 3.47
CA LEU A 31 3.42 -5.59 2.91
C LEU A 31 3.40 -6.11 1.46
N ILE A 32 3.77 -5.28 0.50
CA ILE A 32 3.73 -5.60 -0.94
C ILE A 32 5.08 -5.27 -1.55
N ASP A 33 5.64 -6.20 -2.30
CA ASP A 33 6.80 -5.98 -3.15
C ASP A 33 6.36 -5.32 -4.47
N LEU A 34 6.73 -4.05 -4.65
CA LEU A 34 6.32 -3.24 -5.80
C LEU A 34 6.97 -3.71 -7.11
N ASP A 35 8.12 -4.37 -7.06
CA ASP A 35 8.79 -4.91 -8.25
C ASP A 35 8.14 -6.21 -8.74
N ARG A 36 7.29 -6.82 -7.89
CA ARG A 36 6.67 -8.13 -8.13
C ARG A 36 5.14 -8.09 -8.08
N LEU A 37 4.52 -6.97 -8.43
CA LEU A 37 3.04 -6.79 -8.39
C LEU A 37 2.26 -7.86 -9.17
N ALA A 38 2.80 -8.34 -10.29
CA ALA A 38 2.17 -9.41 -11.05
C ALA A 38 2.10 -10.73 -10.25
N ASP A 39 3.16 -11.06 -9.51
CA ASP A 39 3.19 -12.22 -8.62
C ASP A 39 2.27 -11.99 -7.42
N ALA A 40 2.31 -10.79 -6.82
CA ALA A 40 1.47 -10.41 -5.68
C ALA A 40 -0.02 -10.61 -5.98
N GLY A 41 -0.50 -10.15 -7.14
CA GLY A 41 -1.89 -10.29 -7.57
C GLY A 41 -2.34 -11.71 -7.90
N ARG A 42 -1.41 -12.67 -7.99
CA ARG A 42 -1.71 -14.11 -8.17
C ARG A 42 -1.51 -14.93 -6.90
N GLN A 43 -0.96 -14.35 -5.84
CA GLN A 43 -0.58 -15.09 -4.63
C GLN A 43 -1.79 -15.49 -3.78
N SER A 44 -2.91 -14.76 -3.85
CA SER A 44 -4.10 -15.00 -3.04
C SER A 44 -5.37 -14.69 -3.82
N MET A 45 -6.42 -15.47 -3.57
CA MET A 45 -7.76 -15.22 -4.13
C MET A 45 -8.44 -13.98 -3.52
N LEU A 46 -8.00 -13.51 -2.36
CA LEU A 46 -8.57 -12.36 -1.63
C LEU A 46 -7.83 -11.04 -1.88
N PHE A 47 -6.81 -11.05 -2.73
CA PHE A 47 -6.02 -9.87 -3.07
C PHE A 47 -5.95 -9.69 -4.59
N SER A 48 -6.03 -8.45 -5.05
CA SER A 48 -5.94 -8.10 -6.47
C SER A 48 -5.09 -6.86 -6.71
N VAL A 49 -4.42 -6.80 -7.87
CA VAL A 49 -3.81 -5.57 -8.41
C VAL A 49 -4.67 -5.07 -9.58
N ASP A 50 -4.97 -3.77 -9.60
CA ASP A 50 -5.76 -3.06 -10.61
C ASP A 50 -7.18 -3.62 -10.85
N ARG A 51 -7.72 -4.37 -9.89
CA ARG A 51 -9.08 -4.93 -9.90
C ARG A 51 -9.66 -4.95 -8.49
N PHE A 52 -10.97 -4.85 -8.37
CA PHE A 52 -11.68 -4.96 -7.08
C PHE A 52 -11.51 -6.36 -6.45
N ASN A 53 -11.38 -6.43 -5.12
CA ASN A 53 -11.36 -7.64 -4.27
C ASN A 53 -11.52 -7.25 -2.79
N LEU A 54 -11.46 -8.20 -1.85
CA LEU A 54 -11.47 -7.91 -0.41
C LEU A 54 -10.36 -6.93 -0.02
N LEU A 55 -9.15 -7.14 -0.54
CA LEU A 55 -8.06 -6.18 -0.48
C LEU A 55 -7.57 -5.94 -1.91
N SER A 56 -7.32 -4.68 -2.28
CA SER A 56 -6.81 -4.37 -3.61
C SER A 56 -5.82 -3.22 -3.59
N LEU A 57 -4.87 -3.27 -4.53
CA LEU A 57 -3.97 -2.18 -4.84
C LEU A 57 -4.28 -1.68 -6.25
N ARG A 58 -4.53 -0.39 -6.39
CA ARG A 58 -4.68 0.26 -7.70
C ARG A 58 -3.46 1.13 -7.94
N GLN A 59 -2.67 0.79 -8.94
CA GLN A 59 -1.40 1.48 -9.19
C GLN A 59 -1.62 2.96 -9.55
N GLY A 60 -2.78 3.29 -10.13
CA GLY A 60 -3.18 4.67 -10.44
C GLY A 60 -3.35 5.58 -9.22
N ASP A 61 -3.52 5.03 -8.01
CA ASP A 61 -3.64 5.81 -6.78
C ASP A 61 -2.31 6.49 -6.40
N TYR A 62 -1.18 6.03 -6.98
CA TYR A 62 0.12 6.71 -6.87
C TYR A 62 0.14 8.07 -7.60
N GLY A 63 -0.80 8.32 -8.50
CA GLY A 63 -0.93 9.57 -9.25
C GLY A 63 -0.67 9.42 -10.75
N PRO A 64 -0.86 10.49 -11.52
CA PRO A 64 -0.94 10.45 -12.99
C PRO A 64 0.31 9.94 -13.70
N ASN A 65 1.49 9.97 -13.05
CA ASN A 65 2.76 9.57 -13.66
C ASN A 65 3.16 8.11 -13.37
N PHE A 66 2.33 7.32 -12.70
CA PHE A 66 2.73 5.99 -12.21
C PHE A 66 3.17 4.98 -13.30
N ARG A 67 2.75 5.17 -14.56
CA ARG A 67 3.15 4.32 -15.70
C ARG A 67 4.28 4.90 -16.53
N ASN A 68 4.67 6.14 -16.27
CA ASN A 68 5.71 6.80 -17.03
C ASN A 68 7.07 6.41 -16.43
N LYS A 69 7.71 5.42 -17.07
CA LYS A 69 9.04 4.93 -16.68
C LYS A 69 10.14 5.96 -16.92
N ASP A 70 9.90 6.97 -17.73
CA ASP A 70 10.85 8.05 -18.03
C ASP A 70 10.72 9.23 -17.05
N SER A 71 9.62 9.30 -16.29
CA SER A 71 9.44 10.28 -15.21
C SER A 71 10.04 9.78 -13.90
N TYR A 72 11.35 9.53 -13.89
CA TYR A 72 12.08 9.64 -12.63
C TYR A 72 12.03 11.11 -12.22
N VAL A 73 11.20 11.44 -11.23
CA VAL A 73 11.31 12.73 -10.54
C VAL A 73 12.67 12.72 -9.87
N GLN A 74 13.65 13.40 -10.47
CA GLN A 74 14.89 13.74 -9.78
C GLN A 74 14.51 14.63 -8.59
N LEU A 75 14.63 14.09 -7.38
CA LEU A 75 14.54 14.82 -6.13
C LEU A 75 15.87 15.50 -5.83
#